data_AF-T0QXV1-F1
#
_entry.id   AF-T0QXV1-F1
#
_cell.length_a   1.000
_cell.length_b   1.000
_cell.length_c   1.000
_cell.angle_alpha   90.00
_cell.angle_beta   90.00
_cell.angle_gamma   90.00
#
_symmetry.space_group_name_H-M   'P 1'
#
loop_
_entity.id
_entity.type
_entity.pdbx_description
1 polymer ?
#
loop_
_entity_poly.entity_id
_entity_poly.type
_entity_poly.pdbx_seq_one_letter_code
_entity_poly.pdbx_strand_id
1 'polypeptide(L)'
;MSYVAKHPNPLGSALLGAWLLVILFGQWLSRSKDLPSAGTTLLYERNLRFRSQPESFHVLVTAADDTFALWIESTSTHEQWYISVRDLAVHNTGDVVLPMTAVVAGAQWALTNNGAAASADLRRTTAGALVLELTIPACFGAVARYAFPVARMQLNSERALRARLRAAEAERDHMARQLAAQTKQLECDREAAVRAELAAAVQRIRYEACVRAASEGWTNVYRNCEHLVHDRH
;
A
#
# COMPACT_ATOMS: atom_id res chain seq x y z
N MET A 1 47.52 -27.43 -40.92
CA MET A 1 46.97 -27.37 -39.55
C MET A 1 45.74 -26.49 -39.58
N SER A 2 44.54 -27.07 -39.63
CA SER A 2 43.28 -26.34 -39.59
C SER A 2 42.51 -26.73 -38.33
N TYR A 3 42.28 -25.76 -37.46
CA TYR A 3 41.42 -25.91 -36.29
C TYR A 3 39.95 -25.83 -36.73
N VAL A 4 39.24 -26.95 -36.64
CA VAL A 4 37.77 -27.00 -36.78
C VAL A 4 37.18 -26.70 -35.41
N ALA A 5 36.60 -25.52 -35.24
CA ALA A 5 35.85 -25.15 -34.04
C ALA A 5 34.53 -25.92 -34.01
N LYS A 6 34.36 -26.80 -33.02
CA LYS A 6 33.07 -27.43 -32.68
C LYS A 6 32.14 -26.36 -32.10
N HIS A 7 31.07 -26.04 -32.83
CA HIS A 7 29.96 -25.26 -32.29
C HIS A 7 29.25 -26.03 -31.15
N PRO A 8 28.95 -25.39 -30.01
CA PRO A 8 28.11 -25.99 -28.98
C PRO A 8 26.65 -26.01 -29.43
N ASN A 9 25.97 -27.14 -29.20
CA ASN A 9 24.57 -27.37 -29.59
C ASN A 9 23.62 -26.41 -28.84
N PRO A 10 22.72 -25.67 -29.54
CA PRO A 10 21.78 -24.71 -28.94
C PRO A 10 20.60 -25.36 -28.19
N LEU A 11 20.46 -26.69 -28.25
CA LEU A 11 19.35 -27.42 -27.64
C LEU A 11 19.49 -27.59 -26.11
N GLY A 12 20.73 -27.58 -25.58
CA GLY A 12 20.98 -27.81 -24.16
C GLY A 12 20.60 -26.62 -23.27
N SER A 13 20.74 -25.38 -23.76
CA SER A 13 20.46 -24.16 -22.99
C SER A 13 18.97 -23.81 -22.95
N ALA A 14 18.21 -24.14 -24.01
CA ALA A 14 16.76 -23.91 -24.05
C ALA A 14 15.99 -24.79 -23.05
N LEU A 15 16.44 -26.04 -22.85
CA LEU A 15 15.81 -26.96 -21.91
C LEU A 15 16.03 -26.54 -20.44
N LEU A 16 17.21 -26.01 -20.12
CA LEU A 16 17.50 -25.48 -18.77
C LEU A 16 16.66 -24.24 -18.44
N GLY A 17 16.44 -23.34 -19.42
CA GLY A 17 15.57 -22.17 -19.25
C GLY A 17 14.10 -22.52 -19.04
N ALA A 18 13.58 -23.52 -19.78
CA ALA A 18 12.20 -23.99 -19.63
C ALA A 18 11.97 -24.67 -18.27
N TRP A 19 12.94 -25.44 -17.77
CA TRP A 19 12.85 -26.07 -16.45
C TRP A 19 12.87 -25.07 -15.29
N LEU A 20 13.65 -23.98 -15.41
CA LEU A 20 13.69 -22.93 -14.39
C LEU A 20 12.36 -22.16 -14.30
N LEU A 21 11.69 -21.94 -15.44
CA LEU A 21 10.35 -21.38 -15.48
C LEU A 21 9.32 -22.29 -14.80
N VAL A 22 9.35 -23.60 -15.06
CA VAL A 22 8.44 -24.57 -14.42
C VAL A 22 8.64 -24.62 -12.90
N ILE A 23 9.88 -24.56 -12.41
CA ILE A 23 10.18 -24.59 -10.97
C ILE A 23 9.73 -23.28 -10.28
N LEU A 24 9.96 -22.13 -10.90
CA LEU A 24 9.50 -20.84 -10.38
C LEU A 24 7.97 -20.73 -10.40
N PHE A 25 7.32 -21.26 -11.44
CA PHE A 25 5.86 -21.33 -11.53
C PHE A 25 5.26 -22.30 -10.50
N GLY A 26 5.90 -23.45 -10.28
CA GLY A 26 5.45 -24.46 -9.30
C GLY A 26 5.58 -23.98 -7.85
N GLN A 27 6.63 -23.21 -7.53
CA GLN A 27 6.79 -22.60 -6.20
C GLN A 27 5.78 -21.46 -5.96
N TRP A 28 5.40 -20.74 -7.01
CA TRP A 28 4.36 -19.71 -6.94
C TRP A 28 2.96 -20.32 -6.73
N LEU A 29 2.62 -21.38 -7.48
CA LEU A 29 1.37 -22.12 -7.32
C LEU A 29 1.21 -22.76 -5.92
N SER A 30 2.31 -23.03 -5.20
CA SER A 30 2.26 -23.62 -3.86
C SER A 30 1.95 -22.60 -2.75
N ARG A 31 2.01 -21.29 -3.02
CA ARG A 31 1.77 -20.22 -2.03
C ARG A 31 0.34 -19.63 -2.07
N SER A 32 -0.52 -20.06 -3.00
CA SER A 32 -1.84 -19.46 -3.23
C SER A 32 -2.98 -20.02 -2.36
N LYS A 33 -2.69 -20.74 -1.27
CA LYS A 33 -3.73 -21.40 -0.46
C LYS A 33 -4.54 -20.48 0.47
N ASP A 34 -4.18 -19.21 0.59
CA ASP A 34 -4.94 -18.25 1.39
C ASP A 34 -5.41 -17.08 0.49
N LEU A 35 -6.67 -17.13 0.04
CA LEU A 35 -7.28 -16.06 -0.76
C LEU A 35 -8.53 -15.50 -0.05
N PRO A 36 -8.52 -14.23 0.40
CA PRO A 36 -9.72 -13.55 0.87
C PRO A 36 -10.58 -13.05 -0.31
N SER A 37 -11.90 -13.22 -0.20
CA SER A 37 -12.88 -12.77 -1.19
C SER A 37 -13.17 -11.26 -1.09
N ALA A 38 -12.75 -10.52 -2.11
CA ALA A 38 -13.27 -9.26 -2.65
C ALA A 38 -12.12 -8.67 -3.49
N GLY A 39 -12.18 -8.82 -4.82
CA GLY A 39 -11.21 -8.33 -5.80
C GLY A 39 -9.79 -8.08 -5.28
N THR A 40 -8.96 -9.12 -5.20
CA THR A 40 -7.59 -8.96 -4.70
C THR A 40 -6.82 -8.06 -5.67
N THR A 41 -6.39 -6.90 -5.18
CA THR A 41 -5.43 -6.05 -5.90
C THR A 41 -4.12 -6.82 -6.01
N LEU A 42 -3.73 -7.14 -7.24
CA LEU A 42 -2.59 -7.99 -7.53
C LEU A 42 -1.35 -7.20 -7.92
N LEU A 43 -1.53 -6.09 -8.63
CA LEU A 43 -0.45 -5.18 -9.01
C LEU A 43 -1.02 -3.78 -9.17
N TYR A 44 -0.30 -2.81 -8.65
CA TYR A 44 -0.54 -1.41 -8.94
C TYR A 44 0.79 -0.73 -9.26
N GLU A 45 1.00 -0.45 -10.54
CA GLU A 45 2.24 0.14 -11.05
C GLU A 45 2.01 1.60 -11.41
N ARG A 46 2.92 2.47 -10.96
CA ARG A 46 2.82 3.92 -11.19
C ARG A 46 3.85 4.38 -12.22
N ASN A 47 3.44 5.26 -13.12
CA ASN A 47 4.31 5.86 -14.14
C ASN A 47 4.93 4.82 -15.09
N LEU A 48 4.19 3.75 -15.39
CA LEU A 48 4.61 2.73 -16.33
C LEU A 48 4.66 3.30 -17.75
N ARG A 49 5.77 3.07 -18.46
CA ARG A 49 5.94 3.46 -19.86
C ARG A 49 5.86 2.22 -20.76
N PHE A 50 4.89 2.26 -21.67
CA PHE A 50 4.77 1.27 -22.73
C PHE A 50 5.60 1.68 -23.94
N ARG A 51 6.20 0.71 -24.64
CA ARG A 51 7.08 1.00 -25.79
C ARG A 51 6.34 1.72 -26.91
N SER A 52 5.08 1.35 -27.13
CA SER A 52 4.24 1.94 -28.18
C SER A 52 3.52 3.22 -27.76
N GLN A 53 3.71 3.74 -26.54
CA GLN A 53 3.07 4.97 -26.08
C GLN A 53 4.10 6.06 -25.73
N PRO A 54 3.84 7.33 -26.07
CA PRO A 54 4.72 8.44 -25.73
C PRO A 54 4.59 8.90 -24.25
N GLU A 55 3.48 8.57 -23.60
CA GLU A 55 3.14 8.98 -22.24
C GLU A 55 3.32 7.86 -21.22
N SER A 56 3.24 8.21 -19.93
CA SER A 56 3.28 7.25 -18.82
C SER A 56 1.87 6.96 -18.31
N PHE A 57 1.68 5.81 -17.66
CA PHE A 57 0.37 5.34 -17.21
C PHE A 57 0.42 4.84 -15.76
N HIS A 58 -0.70 4.95 -15.06
CA HIS A 58 -0.99 4.15 -13.89
C HIS A 58 -1.74 2.89 -14.32
N VAL A 59 -1.30 1.73 -13.86
CA VAL A 59 -1.92 0.45 -14.22
C VAL A 59 -2.25 -0.32 -12.96
N LEU A 60 -3.51 -0.74 -12.85
CA LEU A 60 -4.02 -1.57 -11.78
C LEU A 60 -4.50 -2.90 -12.37
N VAL A 61 -3.95 -3.99 -11.85
CA VAL A 61 -4.41 -5.36 -12.13
C VAL A 61 -5.11 -5.90 -10.90
N THR A 62 -6.32 -6.40 -11.11
CA THR A 62 -7.11 -7.10 -10.09
C THR A 62 -7.51 -8.47 -10.61
N ALA A 63 -7.55 -9.45 -9.72
CA ALA A 63 -8.20 -10.71 -10.03
C ALA A 63 -9.14 -11.11 -8.89
N ALA A 64 -10.29 -11.66 -9.25
CA ALA A 64 -11.26 -12.20 -8.31
C ALA A 64 -11.91 -13.41 -8.96
N ASP A 65 -11.96 -14.54 -8.26
CA ASP A 65 -12.52 -15.79 -8.74
C ASP A 65 -11.91 -16.16 -10.12
N ASP A 66 -12.72 -16.09 -11.18
CA ASP A 66 -12.34 -16.36 -12.57
C ASP A 66 -12.34 -15.09 -13.44
N THR A 67 -12.21 -13.92 -12.82
CA THR A 67 -12.21 -12.63 -13.51
C THR A 67 -10.86 -11.94 -13.36
N PHE A 68 -10.26 -11.60 -14.49
CA PHE A 68 -9.11 -10.69 -14.60
C PHE A 68 -9.62 -9.30 -14.99
N ALA A 69 -9.26 -8.26 -14.26
CA ALA A 69 -9.61 -6.91 -14.64
C ALA A 69 -8.38 -5.99 -14.63
N LEU A 70 -8.35 -5.12 -15.63
CA LEU A 70 -7.29 -4.16 -15.86
C LEU A 70 -7.89 -2.76 -15.90
N TRP A 71 -7.31 -1.86 -15.12
CA TRP A 71 -7.60 -0.44 -15.17
C TRP A 71 -6.32 0.31 -15.52
N ILE A 72 -6.42 1.23 -16.47
CA ILE A 72 -5.32 2.06 -16.96
C ILE A 72 -5.74 3.51 -16.87
N GLU A 73 -4.87 4.37 -16.37
CA GLU A 73 -5.02 5.81 -16.36
C GLU A 73 -3.81 6.48 -17.00
N SER A 74 -4.02 7.43 -17.91
CA SER A 74 -2.94 8.29 -18.41
C SER A 74 -2.50 9.25 -17.32
N THR A 75 -1.20 9.33 -17.05
CA THR A 75 -0.66 10.29 -16.08
C THR A 75 -0.75 11.74 -16.58
N SER A 76 -0.93 11.95 -17.89
CA SER A 76 -0.92 13.28 -18.51
C SER A 76 -2.33 13.85 -18.71
N THR A 77 -3.26 13.01 -19.18
CA THR A 77 -4.64 13.44 -19.49
C THR A 77 -5.64 13.03 -18.43
N HIS A 78 -5.27 12.16 -17.49
CA HIS A 78 -6.18 11.50 -16.54
C HIS A 78 -7.34 10.75 -17.20
N GLU A 79 -7.24 10.46 -18.50
CA GLU A 79 -8.19 9.57 -19.17
C GLU A 79 -8.02 8.16 -18.61
N GLN A 80 -9.15 7.48 -18.41
CA GLN A 80 -9.19 6.16 -17.80
C GLN A 80 -9.80 5.14 -18.75
N TRP A 81 -9.27 3.92 -18.70
CA TRP A 81 -9.73 2.77 -19.45
C TRP A 81 -9.85 1.55 -18.56
N TYR A 82 -10.82 0.70 -18.87
CA TYR A 82 -11.13 -0.48 -18.07
C TYR A 82 -11.55 -1.65 -18.95
N ILE A 83 -11.14 -2.85 -18.54
CA ILE A 83 -11.67 -4.11 -19.06
C ILE A 83 -11.80 -5.10 -17.91
N SER A 84 -12.83 -5.94 -17.99
CA SER A 84 -13.02 -7.12 -17.16
C SER A 84 -13.14 -8.32 -18.09
N VAL A 85 -12.33 -9.35 -17.83
CA VAL A 85 -12.17 -10.53 -18.68
C VAL A 85 -12.51 -11.76 -17.85
N ARG A 86 -13.48 -12.53 -18.34
CA ARG A 86 -13.87 -13.83 -17.77
C ARG A 86 -13.46 -14.99 -18.66
N ASP A 87 -13.53 -14.78 -19.98
CA ASP A 87 -13.14 -15.77 -20.97
C ASP A 87 -11.93 -15.29 -21.74
N LEU A 88 -10.78 -15.93 -21.49
CA LEU A 88 -9.53 -15.62 -22.17
C LEU A 88 -9.51 -16.04 -23.64
N ALA A 89 -10.33 -17.01 -24.05
CA ALA A 89 -10.33 -17.49 -25.43
C ALA A 89 -10.78 -16.39 -26.40
N VAL A 90 -11.71 -15.53 -25.97
CA VAL A 90 -12.20 -14.38 -26.74
C VAL A 90 -11.09 -13.36 -27.04
N HIS A 91 -10.07 -13.31 -26.19
CA HIS A 91 -8.97 -12.36 -26.31
C HIS A 91 -7.68 -12.98 -26.84
N ASN A 92 -7.66 -14.30 -27.07
CA ASN A 92 -6.48 -15.00 -27.55
C ASN A 92 -6.25 -14.70 -29.04
N THR A 93 -5.02 -14.30 -29.36
CA THR A 93 -4.51 -14.06 -30.71
C THR A 93 -3.29 -14.95 -31.02
N GLY A 94 -2.95 -15.86 -30.11
CA GLY A 94 -1.81 -16.77 -30.23
C GLY A 94 -2.20 -18.24 -30.39
N ASP A 95 -1.20 -19.11 -30.26
CA ASP A 95 -1.32 -20.54 -30.59
C ASP A 95 -2.00 -21.36 -29.48
N VAL A 96 -2.00 -20.83 -28.25
CA VAL A 96 -2.46 -21.54 -27.05
C VAL A 96 -3.17 -20.61 -26.08
N VAL A 97 -4.25 -21.12 -25.48
CA VAL A 97 -4.94 -20.48 -24.36
C VAL A 97 -4.41 -21.05 -23.06
N LEU A 98 -3.90 -20.18 -22.19
CA LEU A 98 -3.39 -20.51 -20.87
C LEU A 98 -4.50 -20.36 -19.82
N PRO A 99 -4.39 -21.06 -18.67
CA PRO A 99 -5.33 -20.84 -17.57
C PRO A 99 -5.25 -19.40 -17.05
N MET A 100 -6.37 -18.88 -16.51
CA MET A 100 -6.49 -17.51 -16.01
C MET A 100 -5.37 -17.12 -15.05
N THR A 101 -5.04 -18.00 -14.10
CA THR A 101 -3.96 -17.78 -13.14
C THR A 101 -2.61 -17.55 -13.80
N ALA A 102 -2.31 -18.25 -14.90
CA ALA A 102 -1.06 -18.07 -15.64
C ALA A 102 -1.02 -16.78 -16.44
N VAL A 103 -2.15 -16.37 -17.03
CA VAL A 103 -2.26 -15.09 -17.74
C VAL A 103 -2.11 -13.92 -16.76
N VAL A 104 -2.76 -14.00 -15.60
CA VAL A 104 -2.64 -12.99 -14.53
C VAL A 104 -1.19 -12.85 -14.06
N ALA A 105 -0.51 -13.96 -13.76
CA ALA A 105 0.90 -13.95 -13.35
C ALA A 105 1.82 -13.40 -14.45
N GLY A 106 1.57 -13.80 -15.71
CA GLY A 106 2.29 -13.29 -16.87
C GLY A 106 2.07 -11.79 -17.08
N ALA A 107 0.85 -11.29 -16.89
CA ALA A 107 0.54 -9.87 -16.95
C ALA A 107 1.27 -9.08 -15.85
N GLN A 108 1.26 -9.57 -14.60
CA GLN A 108 2.01 -8.95 -13.51
C GLN A 108 3.50 -8.86 -13.85
N TRP A 109 4.10 -9.98 -14.30
CA TRP A 109 5.51 -10.01 -14.68
C TRP A 109 5.83 -9.07 -15.83
N ALA A 110 5.01 -9.09 -16.88
CA ALA A 110 5.18 -8.27 -18.08
C ALA A 110 5.08 -6.77 -17.79
N LEU A 111 4.19 -6.36 -16.89
CA LEU A 111 4.00 -4.97 -16.51
C LEU A 111 5.11 -4.44 -15.59
N THR A 112 5.70 -5.28 -14.73
CA THR A 112 6.79 -4.85 -13.83
C THR A 112 8.18 -4.96 -14.49
N ASN A 113 8.45 -6.05 -15.22
CA ASN A 113 9.80 -6.35 -15.70
C ASN A 113 9.95 -6.22 -17.22
N ASN A 114 8.87 -6.39 -17.99
CA ASN A 114 8.80 -6.38 -19.45
C ASN A 114 10.03 -6.99 -20.16
N GLY A 115 10.00 -8.29 -20.48
CA GLY A 115 11.19 -8.96 -21.01
C GLY A 115 10.91 -10.27 -21.73
N ALA A 116 11.95 -11.09 -21.90
CA ALA A 116 11.88 -12.33 -22.69
C ALA A 116 10.89 -13.37 -22.13
N ALA A 117 10.61 -13.34 -20.82
CA ALA A 117 9.72 -14.28 -20.15
C ALA A 117 8.24 -13.91 -20.22
N ALA A 118 7.92 -12.61 -20.39
CA ALA A 118 6.60 -12.10 -20.73
C ALA A 118 6.74 -10.62 -21.08
N SER A 119 6.00 -10.16 -22.08
CA SER A 119 6.00 -8.76 -22.49
C SER A 119 4.59 -8.21 -22.62
N ALA A 120 4.45 -6.94 -22.25
CA ALA A 120 3.21 -6.19 -22.34
C ALA A 120 3.49 -4.88 -23.08
N ASP A 121 2.62 -4.56 -24.01
CA ASP A 121 2.63 -3.27 -24.69
C ASP A 121 1.21 -2.74 -24.82
N LEU A 122 1.09 -1.42 -24.77
CA LEU A 122 -0.19 -0.75 -24.90
C LEU A 122 -0.22 -0.05 -26.24
N ARG A 123 -1.19 -0.39 -27.09
CA ARG A 123 -1.28 0.11 -28.46
C ARG A 123 -2.58 0.85 -28.69
N ARG A 124 -2.52 1.92 -29.50
CA ARG A 124 -3.71 2.60 -30.00
C ARG A 124 -4.05 2.02 -31.37
N THR A 125 -5.29 1.59 -31.55
CA THR A 125 -5.81 1.20 -32.86
C THR A 125 -6.00 2.43 -33.74
N THR A 126 -6.20 2.23 -35.03
CA THR A 126 -6.53 3.30 -35.98
C THR A 126 -7.80 4.06 -35.61
N ALA A 127 -8.75 3.40 -34.93
CA ALA A 127 -9.97 4.01 -34.39
C ALA A 127 -9.75 4.73 -33.04
N GLY A 128 -8.52 4.78 -32.52
CA GLY A 128 -8.18 5.43 -31.25
C GLY A 128 -8.48 4.61 -29.99
N ALA A 129 -8.96 3.37 -30.13
CA ALA A 129 -9.16 2.48 -29.00
C ALA A 129 -7.80 1.99 -28.46
N LEU A 130 -7.69 1.80 -27.14
CA LEU A 130 -6.50 1.23 -26.52
C LEU A 130 -6.65 -0.29 -26.42
N VAL A 131 -5.57 -1.00 -26.72
CA VAL A 131 -5.47 -2.45 -26.63
C VAL A 131 -4.19 -2.79 -25.88
N LEU A 132 -4.31 -3.52 -24.77
CA LEU A 132 -3.15 -4.11 -24.11
C LEU A 132 -2.83 -5.44 -24.80
N GLU A 133 -1.66 -5.51 -25.43
CA GLU A 133 -1.12 -6.74 -26.00
C GLU A 133 -0.22 -7.41 -24.95
N LEU A 134 -0.54 -8.66 -24.61
CA LEU A 134 0.23 -9.48 -23.67
C LEU A 134 0.79 -10.70 -24.41
N THR A 135 2.09 -10.91 -24.32
CA THR A 135 2.78 -12.07 -24.90
C THR A 135 3.45 -12.87 -23.81
N ILE A 136 3.10 -14.16 -23.70
CA ILE A 136 3.66 -15.10 -22.74
C ILE A 136 4.22 -16.30 -23.54
N PRO A 137 5.54 -16.52 -23.56
CA PRO A 137 6.12 -17.75 -24.09
C PRO A 137 5.56 -18.96 -23.33
N ALA A 138 5.11 -19.97 -24.08
CA ALA A 138 4.62 -21.23 -23.55
C ALA A 138 5.62 -22.35 -23.85
N CYS A 139 5.31 -23.56 -23.37
CA CYS A 139 6.17 -24.72 -23.60
C CYS A 139 6.25 -25.08 -25.10
N PHE A 140 7.34 -25.73 -25.49
CA PHE A 140 7.56 -26.24 -26.86
C PHE A 140 7.58 -25.17 -27.96
N GLY A 141 7.94 -23.94 -27.62
CA GLY A 141 8.04 -22.83 -28.58
C GLY A 141 6.70 -22.21 -28.97
N ALA A 142 5.59 -22.69 -28.40
CA ALA A 142 4.29 -22.04 -28.54
C ALA A 142 4.30 -20.67 -27.84
N VAL A 143 3.48 -19.73 -28.33
CA VAL A 143 3.35 -18.42 -27.71
C VAL A 143 1.88 -18.11 -27.47
N ALA A 144 1.54 -17.86 -26.20
CA ALA A 144 0.23 -17.33 -25.86
C ALA A 144 0.26 -15.81 -26.09
N ARG A 145 -0.67 -15.31 -26.90
CA ARG A 145 -0.80 -13.88 -27.18
C ARG A 145 -2.22 -13.46 -26.90
N TYR A 146 -2.40 -12.36 -26.19
CA TYR A 146 -3.71 -11.83 -25.88
C TYR A 146 -3.79 -10.37 -26.27
N ALA A 147 -4.93 -9.96 -26.80
CA ALA A 147 -5.27 -8.58 -27.08
C ALA A 147 -6.49 -8.19 -26.25
N PHE A 148 -6.28 -7.34 -25.25
CA PHE A 148 -7.34 -6.88 -24.35
C PHE A 148 -7.78 -5.46 -24.77
N PRO A 149 -8.90 -5.30 -25.48
CA PRO A 149 -9.42 -3.99 -25.83
C PRO A 149 -9.94 -3.29 -24.57
N VAL A 150 -9.23 -2.28 -24.09
CA VAL A 150 -9.60 -1.55 -22.88
C VAL A 150 -10.57 -0.43 -23.25
N ALA A 151 -11.79 -0.52 -22.71
CA ALA A 151 -12.84 0.44 -23.03
C ALA A 151 -12.58 1.75 -22.29
N ARG A 152 -12.69 2.88 -23.01
CA ARG A 152 -12.59 4.20 -22.38
C ARG A 152 -13.72 4.34 -21.37
N MET A 153 -13.35 4.59 -20.11
CA MET A 153 -14.33 4.91 -19.09
C MET A 153 -14.88 6.29 -19.40
N GLN A 154 -16.15 6.35 -19.80
CA GLN A 154 -16.92 7.57 -19.67
C GLN A 154 -17.24 7.75 -18.20
N LEU A 155 -16.24 8.20 -17.45
CA LEU A 155 -16.52 8.88 -16.19
C LEU A 155 -17.51 9.99 -16.57
N ASN A 156 -18.70 10.00 -15.98
CA ASN A 156 -19.60 11.17 -15.97
C ASN A 156 -18.93 12.26 -15.12
N SER A 157 -17.77 12.70 -15.61
CA SER A 157 -16.52 12.76 -14.84
C SER A 157 -16.50 13.95 -13.94
N GLU A 158 -17.06 15.07 -14.38
CA GLU A 158 -16.93 16.28 -13.61
C GLU A 158 -17.86 16.30 -12.40
N ARG A 159 -19.12 15.87 -12.54
CA ARG A 159 -20.06 15.86 -11.40
C ARG A 159 -19.72 14.79 -10.38
N ALA A 160 -19.38 13.59 -10.82
CA ALA A 160 -19.02 12.50 -9.92
C ALA A 160 -17.69 12.77 -9.19
N LEU A 161 -16.68 13.30 -9.90
CA LEU A 161 -15.40 13.65 -9.29
C LEU A 161 -15.54 14.86 -8.37
N ARG A 162 -16.30 15.90 -8.74
CA ARG A 162 -16.62 17.03 -7.83
C ARG A 162 -17.38 16.57 -6.60
N ALA A 163 -18.31 15.63 -6.73
CA ALA A 163 -19.04 15.07 -5.59
C ALA A 163 -18.08 14.33 -4.65
N ARG A 164 -17.18 13.50 -5.19
CA ARG A 164 -16.15 12.80 -4.40
C ARG A 164 -15.16 13.76 -3.75
N LEU A 165 -14.73 14.80 -4.46
CA LEU A 165 -13.84 15.84 -3.91
C LEU A 165 -14.51 16.52 -2.72
N ARG A 166 -15.77 16.97 -2.87
CA ARG A 166 -16.53 17.57 -1.77
C ARG A 166 -16.71 16.63 -0.58
N ALA A 167 -16.92 15.34 -0.83
CA ALA A 167 -17.03 14.34 0.23
C ALA A 167 -15.69 14.19 0.98
N ALA A 168 -14.58 14.07 0.26
CA ALA A 168 -13.25 13.97 0.85
C ALA A 168 -12.84 15.25 1.62
N GLU A 169 -13.17 16.43 1.09
CA GLU A 169 -12.97 17.71 1.77
C GLU A 169 -13.79 17.78 3.07
N ALA A 170 -15.05 17.35 3.03
CA ALA A 170 -15.91 17.31 4.22
C ALA A 170 -15.38 16.34 5.29
N GLU A 171 -14.85 15.18 4.90
CA GLU A 171 -14.20 14.24 5.82
C GLU A 171 -12.94 14.83 6.45
N ARG A 172 -12.09 15.50 5.64
CA ARG A 172 -10.91 16.19 6.16
C ARG A 172 -11.29 17.27 7.17
N ASP A 173 -12.30 18.08 6.86
CA ASP A 173 -12.76 19.15 7.73
C ASP A 173 -13.45 18.61 8.99
N HIS A 174 -14.04 17.41 8.93
CA HIS A 174 -14.54 16.70 10.10
C HIS A 174 -13.37 16.24 10.99
N MET A 175 -12.36 15.59 10.42
CA MET A 175 -11.17 15.14 11.15
C MET A 175 -10.42 16.33 11.78
N ALA A 176 -10.27 17.44 11.06
CA ALA A 176 -9.64 18.66 11.58
C ALA A 176 -10.40 19.22 12.80
N ARG A 177 -11.74 19.20 12.78
CA ARG A 177 -12.56 19.61 13.92
C ARG A 177 -12.44 18.64 15.10
N GLN A 178 -12.38 17.34 14.85
CA GLN A 178 -12.15 16.34 15.90
C GLN A 178 -10.78 16.53 16.56
N LEU A 179 -9.71 16.70 15.77
CA LEU A 179 -8.37 16.98 16.26
C LEU A 179 -8.34 18.27 17.11
N ALA A 180 -8.95 19.36 16.63
CA ALA A 180 -9.01 20.61 17.39
C ALA A 180 -9.79 20.49 18.72
N ALA A 181 -10.84 19.67 18.74
CA ALA A 181 -11.57 19.38 19.97
C ALA A 181 -10.74 18.54 20.94
N GLN A 182 -10.02 17.52 20.45
CA GLN A 182 -9.12 16.70 21.25
C GLN A 182 -7.96 17.50 21.83
N THR A 183 -7.32 18.37 21.05
CA THR A 183 -6.23 19.22 21.54
C THR A 183 -6.71 20.14 22.65
N LYS A 184 -7.88 20.76 22.48
CA LYS A 184 -8.47 21.62 23.51
C LYS A 184 -8.80 20.84 24.79
N GLN A 185 -9.31 19.61 24.66
CA GLN A 185 -9.58 18.77 25.82
C GLN A 185 -8.29 18.42 26.57
N LEU A 186 -7.24 18.02 25.86
CA LEU A 186 -5.93 17.71 26.46
C LEU A 186 -5.31 18.94 27.13
N GLU A 187 -5.47 20.12 26.56
CA GLU A 187 -5.03 21.38 27.18
C GLU A 187 -5.78 21.65 28.48
N CYS A 188 -7.12 21.52 28.49
CA CYS A 188 -7.93 21.69 29.70
C CYS A 188 -7.56 20.66 30.78
N ASP A 189 -7.35 19.40 30.40
CA ASP A 189 -6.96 18.33 31.33
C ASP A 189 -5.56 18.59 31.92
N ARG A 190 -4.61 19.04 31.08
CA ARG A 190 -3.27 19.43 31.52
C ARG A 190 -3.32 20.61 32.49
N GLU A 191 -4.10 21.65 32.19
CA GLU A 191 -4.27 22.79 33.09
C GLU A 191 -4.93 22.40 34.42
N ALA A 192 -5.87 21.47 34.40
CA ALA A 192 -6.49 20.94 35.61
C ALA A 192 -5.47 20.14 36.46
N ALA A 193 -4.67 19.29 35.82
CA ALA A 193 -3.61 18.53 36.48
C ALA A 193 -2.57 19.45 37.14
N VAL A 194 -2.08 20.46 36.40
CA VAL A 194 -1.11 21.45 36.93
C VAL A 194 -1.70 22.22 38.13
N ARG A 195 -2.99 22.61 38.06
CA ARG A 195 -3.67 23.26 39.20
C ARG A 195 -3.79 22.35 40.41
N ALA A 196 -4.10 21.07 40.21
CA ALA A 196 -4.18 20.09 41.29
C ALA A 196 -2.81 19.85 41.94
N GLU A 197 -1.74 19.72 41.15
CA GLU A 197 -0.37 19.59 41.65
C GLU A 197 0.07 20.80 42.46
N LEU A 198 -0.21 22.02 41.96
CA LEU A 198 0.10 23.25 42.67
C LEU A 198 -0.65 23.34 44.00
N ALA A 199 -1.94 22.99 44.01
CA ALA A 199 -2.74 22.98 45.24
C ALA A 199 -2.20 21.97 46.27
N ALA A 200 -1.80 20.78 45.83
CA ALA A 200 -1.18 19.77 46.68
C ALA A 200 0.17 20.26 47.25
N ALA A 201 1.00 20.91 46.43
CA ALA A 201 2.27 21.48 46.87
C ALA A 201 2.07 22.59 47.92
N VAL A 202 1.10 23.48 47.71
CA VAL A 202 0.76 24.55 48.68
C VAL A 202 0.27 23.95 50.01
N GLN A 203 -0.57 22.92 49.97
CA GLN A 203 -1.03 22.24 51.19
C GLN A 203 0.13 21.58 51.94
N ARG A 204 1.06 20.94 51.21
CA ARG A 204 2.26 20.36 51.80
C ARG A 204 3.13 21.40 52.51
N ILE A 205 3.40 22.54 51.87
CA ILE A 205 4.16 23.64 52.47
C ILE A 205 3.46 24.15 53.74
N ARG A 206 2.14 24.33 53.71
CA ARG A 206 1.36 24.76 54.89
C ARG A 206 1.44 23.75 56.02
N TYR A 207 1.33 22.47 55.71
CA TYR A 207 1.44 21.39 56.69
C TYR A 207 2.84 21.39 57.33
N GLU A 208 3.90 21.42 56.52
CA GLU A 208 5.29 21.45 57.01
C GLU A 208 5.55 22.69 57.90
N ALA A 209 5.01 23.85 57.56
CA ALA A 209 5.09 25.05 58.40
C ALA A 209 4.36 24.89 59.74
N CYS A 210 3.18 24.27 59.73
CA CYS A 210 2.41 23.99 60.95
C CYS A 210 3.15 23.01 61.87
N VAL A 211 3.69 21.91 61.32
CA VAL A 211 4.50 20.94 62.06
C VAL A 211 5.74 21.62 62.67
N ARG A 212 6.42 22.48 61.91
CA ARG A 212 7.59 23.23 62.41
C ARG A 212 7.22 24.14 63.59
N ALA A 213 6.17 24.95 63.43
CA ALA A 213 5.69 25.84 64.49
C ALA A 213 5.27 25.07 65.77
N ALA A 214 4.62 23.91 65.61
CA ALA A 214 4.27 23.06 66.75
C ALA A 214 5.54 22.53 67.46
N SER A 215 6.54 22.06 66.71
CA SER A 215 7.79 21.56 67.28
C SER A 215 8.60 22.62 68.02
N GLU A 216 8.63 23.86 67.51
CA GLU A 216 9.21 25.03 68.19
C GLU A 216 8.44 25.38 69.48
N GLY A 217 7.11 25.30 69.46
CA GLY A 217 6.29 25.47 70.65
C GLY A 217 6.62 24.45 71.74
N TRP A 218 6.73 23.17 71.39
CA TRP A 218 7.08 22.11 72.33
C TRP A 218 8.51 22.26 72.87
N THR A 219 9.49 22.59 72.04
CA THR A 219 10.87 22.83 72.52
C THR A 219 10.96 24.00 73.50
N ASN A 220 10.18 25.06 73.31
CA ASN A 220 10.09 26.15 74.27
C ASN A 220 9.45 25.73 75.60
N VAL A 221 8.42 24.86 75.57
CA VAL A 221 7.83 24.28 76.78
C VAL A 221 8.86 23.44 77.53
N TYR A 222 9.57 22.54 76.86
CA TYR A 222 10.62 21.73 77.48
C TYR A 222 11.73 22.59 78.11
N ARG A 223 12.21 23.62 77.40
CA ARG A 223 13.25 24.53 77.91
C ARG A 223 12.79 25.28 79.17
N ASN A 224 11.54 25.75 79.20
CA ASN A 224 10.98 26.40 80.39
C ASN A 224 10.84 25.43 81.58
N CYS A 225 10.50 24.16 81.33
CA CYS A 225 10.46 23.14 82.38
C CYS A 225 11.85 22.83 82.94
N GLU A 226 12.90 22.77 82.11
CA GLU A 226 14.28 22.57 82.58
C GLU A 226 14.77 23.72 83.47
N HIS A 227 14.47 24.97 83.12
CA HIS A 227 14.78 26.12 83.97
C HIS A 227 14.08 26.05 85.34
N LEU A 228 12.82 25.64 85.38
CA LEU A 228 12.05 25.47 86.63
C LEU A 228 12.57 24.34 87.53
N VAL A 229 13.23 23.33 86.96
CA VAL A 229 13.84 22.23 87.72
C VAL A 229 15.21 22.65 88.29
N HIS A 230 15.95 23.49 87.58
CA HIS A 230 17.28 23.95 88.03
C HIS A 230 17.27 25.10 89.05
N ASP A 231 16.22 25.91 89.12
CA ASP A 231 16.07 26.99 90.12
C ASP A 231 15.62 26.52 91.52
N ARG A 232 15.56 25.20 91.78
CA ARG A 232 15.15 24.61 93.07
C ARG A 232 16.30 24.10 93.95
N HIS A 233 17.55 24.45 93.66
CA HIS A 233 18.72 24.09 94.47
C HIS A 233 19.36 25.30 95.16
#